data_AF-A0A945BDP2-F1
#
_entry.id   AF-A0A945BDP2-F1
#
_cell.length_a   1.000
_cell.length_b   1.000
_cell.length_c   1.000
_cell.angle_alpha   90.00
_cell.angle_beta   90.00
_cell.angle_gamma   90.00
#
_symmetry.space_group_name_H-M   'P 1'
#
loop_
_entity.id
_entity.type
_entity.pdbx_description
1 polymer ?
#
loop_
_entity_poly.entity_id
_entity_poly.type
_entity_poly.pdbx_seq_one_letter_code
_entity_poly.pdbx_strand_id
1 'polypeptide(L)' 'MLVGKTRCLICLISFLFAPLIYADYDLIIANGRVLDPETGLDGVRFIGINNGSIEIISTDPIDGSEVIDAKGLV' A
#
# COMPACT_ATOMS: atom_id res chain seq x y z
N MET A 1 46.90 11.33 2.96
CA MET A 1 46.24 10.89 1.70
C MET A 1 45.24 9.73 1.86
N LEU A 2 44.97 9.19 3.07
CA LEU A 2 43.96 8.12 3.25
C LEU A 2 42.56 8.61 3.66
N VAL A 3 42.41 9.81 4.25
CA VAL A 3 41.11 10.32 4.75
C VAL A 3 40.19 10.84 3.62
N GLY A 4 40.75 11.24 2.48
CA GLY A 4 39.96 11.71 1.32
C GLY A 4 39.31 10.56 0.53
N LYS A 5 39.95 9.38 0.51
CA LYS A 5 39.53 8.22 -0.29
C LYS A 5 38.38 7.46 0.39
N THR A 6 38.36 7.43 1.72
CA THR A 6 37.25 6.86 2.52
C THR A 6 35.99 7.72 2.50
N ARG A 7 36.11 9.05 2.44
CA ARG A 7 34.95 9.97 2.32
C ARG A 7 34.26 9.87 0.97
N CYS A 8 35.03 9.70 -0.11
CA CYS A 8 34.48 9.50 -1.46
C CYS A 8 33.82 8.12 -1.61
N LEU A 9 34.35 7.10 -0.94
CA LEU A 9 33.80 5.73 -0.96
C LEU A 9 32.47 5.60 -0.20
N ILE A 10 32.28 6.34 0.90
CA ILE A 10 31.02 6.36 1.67
C ILE A 10 29.87 6.98 0.86
N CYS A 11 30.14 8.06 0.11
CA CYS A 11 29.12 8.68 -0.75
C CYS A 11 28.68 7.78 -1.92
N LEU A 12 29.54 6.88 -2.41
CA LEU A 12 29.23 5.98 -3.52
C LEU A 12 28.30 4.82 -3.10
N ILE A 13 28.40 4.38 -1.83
CA ILE A 13 27.57 3.31 -1.26
C ILE A 13 26.16 3.81 -0.96
N SER A 14 26.01 5.07 -0.56
CA SER A 14 24.69 5.69 -0.29
C SER A 14 23.82 5.85 -1.54
N PHE A 15 24.41 5.90 -2.74
CA PHE A 15 23.66 6.02 -4.01
C PHE A 15 23.12 4.66 -4.51
N LEU A 16 23.65 3.55 -4.01
CA LEU A 16 23.27 2.19 -4.43
C LEU A 16 22.08 1.60 -3.66
N PHE A 17 21.56 2.30 -2.66
CA PHE A 17 20.44 1.84 -1.83
C PHE A 17 19.18 2.64 -2.13
N ALA A 18 18.52 2.33 -3.24
CA ALA A 18 17.17 2.83 -3.50
C ALA A 18 16.19 2.12 -2.54
N PRO A 19 15.27 2.84 -1.86
CA PRO A 19 14.22 2.20 -1.11
C PRO A 19 13.33 1.41 -2.08
N LEU A 20 13.12 0.13 -1.80
CA LEU A 20 12.09 -0.65 -2.44
C LEU A 20 10.75 -0.14 -1.89
N ILE A 21 10.00 0.59 -2.71
CA ILE A 21 8.61 0.93 -2.41
C ILE A 21 7.82 -0.34 -2.69
N TYR A 22 7.47 -1.06 -1.63
CA TYR A 22 6.58 -2.21 -1.68
C TYR A 22 5.17 -1.73 -1.34
N ALA A 23 4.20 -2.06 -2.19
CA ALA A 23 2.80 -1.84 -1.89
C ALA A 23 2.28 -3.01 -1.05
N ASP A 24 1.50 -2.73 -0.02
CA ASP A 24 1.01 -3.76 0.90
C ASP A 24 -0.07 -4.65 0.25
N TYR A 25 -0.77 -4.11 -0.76
CA TYR A 25 -1.83 -4.80 -1.49
C TYR A 25 -1.66 -4.70 -3.03
N ASP A 26 -2.09 -5.73 -3.75
CA ASP A 26 -2.12 -5.75 -5.22
C ASP A 26 -3.18 -4.75 -5.74
N LEU A 27 -4.37 -4.77 -5.14
CA LEU A 27 -5.50 -3.94 -5.52
C LEU A 27 -6.21 -3.39 -4.28
N ILE A 28 -6.63 -2.12 -4.35
CA ILE A 28 -7.53 -1.50 -3.39
C ILE A 28 -8.83 -1.10 -4.07
N ILE A 29 -9.95 -1.46 -3.45
CA ILE A 29 -11.26 -0.85 -3.73
C ILE A 29 -11.51 0.19 -2.64
N ALA A 30 -11.44 1.47 -3.01
CA ALA A 30 -11.54 2.60 -2.09
C ALA A 30 -12.97 3.19 -2.07
N ASN A 31 -13.39 3.70 -0.91
CA ASN A 31 -14.63 4.46 -0.73
C ASN A 31 -15.95 3.77 -1.16
N GLY A 32 -15.94 2.46 -1.37
CA GLY A 32 -17.14 1.67 -1.68
C GLY A 32 -17.97 1.40 -0.43
N ARG A 33 -19.30 1.29 -0.58
CA ARG A 33 -20.17 0.85 0.52
C ARG A 33 -20.21 -0.67 0.56
N VAL A 34 -19.71 -1.25 1.65
CA VAL A 34 -19.72 -2.70 1.89
C VAL A 34 -20.97 -3.08 2.67
N LEU A 35 -21.69 -4.05 2.14
CA LEU A 35 -22.83 -4.71 2.76
C LEU A 35 -22.46 -6.16 3.05
N ASP A 36 -22.35 -6.52 4.33
CA ASP A 36 -22.14 -7.90 4.76
C ASP A 36 -23.20 -8.29 5.82
N PRO A 37 -24.18 -9.12 5.45
CA PRO A 37 -25.26 -9.53 6.36
C PRO A 37 -24.81 -10.50 7.45
N GLU A 38 -23.66 -11.17 7.27
CA GLU A 38 -23.16 -12.13 8.26
C GLU A 38 -22.65 -11.40 9.50
N THR A 39 -21.99 -10.25 9.29
CA THR A 39 -21.53 -9.38 10.38
C THR A 39 -22.48 -8.21 10.67
N GLY A 40 -23.47 -7.96 9.80
CA GLY A 40 -24.33 -6.79 9.85
C GLY A 40 -23.63 -5.49 9.45
N LEU A 41 -22.49 -5.60 8.76
CA LEU A 41 -21.74 -4.45 8.27
C LEU A 41 -22.51 -3.74 7.16
N ASP A 42 -22.74 -2.45 7.38
CA ASP A 42 -23.19 -1.52 6.36
C ASP A 42 -22.41 -0.20 6.48
N GLY A 43 -21.45 0.03 5.58
CA GLY A 43 -20.64 1.24 5.64
C GLY A 43 -19.58 1.37 4.56
N VAL A 44 -19.02 2.58 4.44
CA VAL A 44 -17.95 2.88 3.49
C VAL A 44 -16.62 2.29 3.97
N ARG A 45 -15.87 1.61 3.10
CA ARG A 45 -14.61 0.93 3.43
C ARG A 45 -13.56 1.08 2.34
N PHE A 46 -12.33 0.76 2.71
CA PHE A 46 -11.25 0.42 1.82
C PHE A 46 -11.02 -1.10 1.91
N ILE A 47 -11.01 -1.79 0.77
CA ILE A 47 -10.79 -3.25 0.71
C ILE A 47 -9.43 -3.48 0.07
N GLY A 48 -8.53 -4.16 0.79
CA GLY A 48 -7.23 -4.57 0.27
C GLY A 48 -7.30 -6.02 -0.23
N ILE A 49 -6.85 -6.24 -1.46
CA ILE A 49 -6.91 -7.53 -2.16
C ILE A 49 -5.50 -7.94 -2.55
N ASN A 50 -5.14 -9.20 -2.24
CA ASN A 50 -3.92 -9.85 -2.72
C ASN A 50 -4.26 -11.19 -3.35
N ASN A 51 -3.65 -11.51 -4.49
CA ASN A 51 -3.84 -12.79 -5.18
C ASN A 51 -5.33 -13.20 -5.35
N GLY A 52 -6.22 -12.21 -5.57
CA GLY A 52 -7.66 -12.42 -5.74
C GLY A 52 -8.47 -12.66 -4.46
N SER A 53 -7.84 -12.57 -3.27
CA SER A 53 -8.51 -12.71 -1.97
C SER A 53 -8.55 -11.38 -1.23
N ILE A 54 -9.63 -11.14 -0.47
CA ILE A 54 -9.73 -10.00 0.44
C ILE A 54 -8.86 -10.29 1.66
N GLU A 55 -7.80 -9.51 1.86
CA GLU A 55 -6.92 -9.63 3.03
C GLU A 55 -7.34 -8.68 4.15
N ILE A 56 -7.93 -7.53 3.81
CA ILE A 56 -8.36 -6.53 4.80
C ILE A 56 -9.59 -5.76 4.34
N ILE A 57 -10.41 -5.40 5.33
CA ILE A 57 -11.49 -4.41 5.21
C ILE A 57 -11.20 -3.32 6.25
N SER A 58 -10.86 -2.12 5.79
CA SER A 58 -10.42 -1.00 6.62
C SER A 58 -11.41 0.17 6.59
N THR A 59 -11.54 0.87 7.72
CA THR A 59 -12.20 2.18 7.79
C THR A 59 -11.27 3.32 7.37
N ASP A 60 -9.97 3.12 7.53
CA ASP A 60 -8.93 4.09 7.20
C ASP A 60 -8.32 3.80 5.82
N PRO A 61 -7.80 4.81 5.11
CA PRO A 61 -7.09 4.61 3.86
C PRO A 61 -5.91 3.65 4.01
N ILE A 62 -5.70 2.83 2.98
CA ILE A 62 -4.60 1.87 2.86
C ILE A 62 -3.88 2.07 1.51
N ASP A 63 -2.66 1.54 1.38
CA ASP A 63 -1.81 1.70 0.20
C ASP A 63 -1.66 0.40 -0.59
N GLY A 64 -1.67 0.50 -1.92
CA GLY A 64 -1.73 -0.64 -2.82
C GLY A 64 -1.18 -0.29 -4.20
N SER A 65 -0.88 -1.32 -4.99
CA SER A 65 -0.28 -1.15 -6.32
C SER A 65 -1.27 -0.52 -7.30
N GLU A 66 -2.54 -0.91 -7.21
CA GLU A 66 -3.64 -0.35 -7.98
C GLU A 66 -4.77 0.10 -7.04
N VAL A 67 -5.44 1.22 -7.38
CA VAL A 67 -6.56 1.76 -6.60
C VAL A 67 -7.73 2.06 -7.51
N ILE A 68 -8.90 1.51 -7.17
CA ILE A 68 -10.18 1.79 -7.81
C ILE A 68 -11.04 2.59 -6.82
N ASP A 69 -11.45 3.80 -7.20
CA ASP A 69 -12.39 4.59 -6.40
C ASP A 69 -13.84 4.18 -6.70
N ALA A 70 -14.47 3.51 -5.74
CA ALA A 70 -15.83 2.99 -5.80
C ALA A 70 -16.84 3.91 -5.09
N LYS A 71 -16.53 5.20 -4.95
CA LYS A 71 -17.43 6.16 -4.30
C LYS A 71 -18.84 6.16 -4.92
N GLY A 72 -19.84 5.96 -4.06
CA GLY A 72 -21.25 5.92 -4.47
C GLY A 72 -21.68 4.59 -5.12
N LEU A 73 -20.81 3.59 -5.11
CA LEU A 73 -21.09 2.22 -5.54
C LEU A 73 -21.20 1.27 -4.34
N VAL A 74 -21.75 0.08 -4.61
CA VAL A 74 -21.89 -1.07 -3.70
C VAL A 74 -21.24 -2.28 -4.36
#